data_AF-A0A9N9JHQ5-F1
#
_entry.id   AF-A0A9N9JHQ5-F1
#
_cell.length_a   1.000
_cell.length_b   1.000
_cell.length_c   1.000
_cell.angle_alpha   90.00
_cell.angle_beta   90.00
_cell.angle_gamma   90.00
#
_symmetry.space_group_name_H-M   'P 1'
#
loop_
_entity.id
_entity.type
_entity.pdbx_description
1 polymer ?
#
loop_
_entity_poly.entity_id
_entity_poly.type
_entity_poly.pdbx_seq_one_letter_code
_entity_poly.pdbx_strand_id
1 'polypeptide(L)'
;MDGLYGKCAKCSRYNTSFAWCQSCDPFKTTQGWTSGDNDIDNCIKEFQLKSTSYESVIEWIPFDRLYNVHKIEESKFQAQWLDGVRKIKNKDEKHTLYGITQDTITGQYMVVFDDFYSIRNIIYGYCTQCEGFDTSEAWCQSCDPFKTTQGWT
;
A
#
# COMPACT_ATOMS: atom_id res chain seq x y z
N MET A 1 -15.46 21.44 8.42
CA MET A 1 -14.89 20.62 9.52
C MET A 1 -13.42 20.97 9.56
N ASP A 2 -13.12 22.18 10.02
CA ASP A 2 -11.83 22.80 9.73
C ASP A 2 -11.02 22.82 11.03
N GLY A 3 -9.87 22.12 11.05
CA GLY A 3 -8.89 22.21 12.14
C GLY A 3 -8.56 20.92 12.92
N LEU A 4 -9.24 19.79 12.67
CA LEU A 4 -8.99 18.53 13.40
C LEU A 4 -7.53 18.04 13.27
N TYR A 5 -6.92 18.28 12.10
CA TYR A 5 -5.58 17.77 11.75
C TYR A 5 -4.49 18.86 11.78
N GLY A 6 -4.79 20.01 12.37
CA GLY A 6 -3.88 21.15 12.41
C GLY A 6 -3.71 21.85 11.06
N LYS A 7 -2.71 22.73 10.99
CA LYS A 7 -2.36 23.52 9.81
C LYS A 7 -1.06 23.03 9.19
N CYS A 8 -0.98 23.08 7.86
CA CYS A 8 0.23 22.78 7.12
C CYS A 8 1.32 23.80 7.46
N ALA A 9 2.52 23.33 7.81
CA ALA A 9 3.66 24.19 8.09
C ALA A 9 4.12 25.02 6.87
N LYS A 10 3.85 24.55 5.63
CA LYS A 10 4.29 25.22 4.40
C LYS A 10 3.34 26.31 3.92
N CYS A 11 2.02 26.08 3.95
CA CYS A 11 1.04 27.01 3.37
C CYS A 11 0.00 27.54 4.38
N SER A 12 0.08 27.14 5.65
CA SER A 12 -0.81 27.55 6.74
C SER A 12 -2.31 27.25 6.55
N ARG A 13 -2.68 26.54 5.48
CA ARG A 13 -4.03 25.98 5.28
C ARG A 13 -4.26 24.78 6.20
N TYR A 14 -5.51 24.47 6.49
CA TYR A 14 -5.85 23.26 7.26
C TYR A 14 -5.46 21.99 6.50
N ASN A 15 -4.91 21.04 7.24
CA ASN A 15 -4.61 19.71 6.71
C ASN A 15 -5.90 18.90 6.52
N THR A 16 -5.91 18.02 5.52
CA THR A 16 -7.02 17.11 5.24
C THR A 16 -6.87 15.78 5.98
N SER A 17 -5.65 15.43 6.41
CA SER A 17 -5.38 14.35 7.35
C SER A 17 -4.19 14.67 8.26
N PHE A 18 -3.96 13.86 9.30
CA PHE A 18 -2.90 14.07 10.31
C PHE A 18 -1.51 14.35 9.70
N ALA A 19 -1.17 13.70 8.58
CA ALA A 19 0.11 13.86 7.90
C ALA A 19 -0.06 14.30 6.43
N TRP A 20 -1.16 14.98 6.08
CA TRP A 20 -1.45 15.34 4.70
C TRP A 20 -2.09 16.71 4.52
N CYS A 21 -1.42 17.55 3.73
CA CYS A 21 -1.93 18.78 3.17
C CYS A 21 -2.20 18.59 1.67
N GLN A 22 -3.47 18.51 1.30
CA GLN A 22 -3.91 18.35 -0.09
C GLN A 22 -3.38 19.44 -1.03
N SER A 23 -3.07 20.65 -0.54
CA SER A 23 -2.50 21.70 -1.39
C SER A 23 -0.98 21.60 -1.59
N CYS A 24 -0.25 20.89 -0.73
CA CYS A 24 1.22 20.91 -0.74
C CYS A 24 1.84 19.55 -1.03
N ASP A 25 1.30 18.49 -0.45
CA ASP A 25 1.96 17.18 -0.43
C ASP A 25 1.81 16.40 -1.74
N PRO A 26 0.67 16.45 -2.47
CA PRO A 26 0.60 15.84 -3.80
C PRO A 26 1.68 16.31 -4.78
N PHE A 27 2.00 17.60 -4.76
CA PHE A 27 3.05 18.15 -5.62
C PHE A 27 4.46 17.68 -5.23
N LYS A 28 4.66 17.23 -3.99
CA LYS A 28 5.92 16.63 -3.55
C LYS A 28 5.99 15.15 -3.94
N THR A 29 4.87 14.42 -3.80
CA THR A 29 4.82 12.98 -4.12
C THR A 29 4.87 12.69 -5.62
N THR A 30 4.46 13.65 -6.44
CA THR A 30 4.49 13.53 -7.92
C THR A 30 5.87 13.82 -8.53
N GLN A 31 6.87 14.19 -7.73
CA GLN A 31 8.21 14.55 -8.18
C GLN A 31 9.21 13.40 -8.01
N GLY A 32 10.19 13.32 -8.92
CA GLY A 32 11.40 12.51 -8.74
C GLY A 32 11.29 11.03 -9.10
N TRP A 33 10.16 10.57 -9.65
CA TRP A 33 9.99 9.21 -10.15
C TRP A 33 9.30 9.18 -11.52
N THR A 34 9.56 8.11 -12.28
CA THR A 34 8.87 7.76 -13.53
C THR A 34 8.87 6.24 -13.69
N SER A 35 7.80 5.70 -14.23
CA SER A 35 7.70 4.29 -14.66
C SER A 35 8.37 4.05 -16.02
N GLY A 36 8.68 5.11 -16.77
CA GLY A 36 9.06 5.04 -18.18
C GLY A 36 7.86 5.04 -19.15
N ASP A 37 6.63 4.94 -18.63
CA ASP A 37 5.38 5.05 -19.39
C ASP A 37 4.63 6.33 -18.96
N ASN A 38 4.48 7.26 -19.91
CA ASN A 38 3.86 8.55 -19.64
C ASN A 38 2.38 8.44 -19.25
N ASP A 39 1.64 7.47 -19.79
CA ASP A 39 0.22 7.32 -19.51
C ASP A 39 0.02 6.78 -18.09
N ILE A 40 0.86 5.83 -17.67
CA ILE A 40 0.87 5.32 -16.29
C ILE A 40 1.35 6.39 -15.31
N ASP A 41 2.41 7.13 -15.65
CA ASP A 41 2.90 8.24 -14.84
C ASP A 41 1.82 9.29 -14.61
N ASN A 42 1.12 9.69 -15.68
CA ASN A 42 0.03 10.66 -15.60
C ASN A 42 -1.14 10.13 -14.77
N CYS A 43 -1.52 8.86 -14.96
CA CYS A 43 -2.56 8.20 -14.18
C CYS A 43 -2.25 8.27 -12.68
N ILE A 44 -1.06 7.79 -12.26
CA ILE A 44 -0.66 7.79 -10.85
C ILE A 44 -0.60 9.23 -10.32
N LYS A 45 0.00 10.17 -11.06
CA LYS A 45 0.09 11.57 -10.64
C LYS A 45 -1.29 12.20 -10.44
N GLU A 46 -2.27 11.90 -11.29
CA GLU A 46 -3.64 12.34 -11.10
C GLU A 46 -4.28 11.80 -9.81
N PHE A 47 -4.06 10.53 -9.49
CA PHE A 47 -4.53 9.95 -8.23
C PHE A 47 -3.88 10.66 -7.04
N GLN A 48 -2.56 10.86 -7.06
CA GLN A 48 -1.82 11.55 -6.00
C GLN A 48 -2.33 13.00 -5.79
N LEU A 49 -2.61 13.73 -6.88
CA LEU A 49 -3.19 15.09 -6.85
C LEU A 49 -4.58 15.15 -6.21
N LYS A 50 -5.36 14.07 -6.34
CA LYS A 50 -6.72 13.95 -5.78
C LYS A 50 -6.72 13.39 -4.35
N SER A 51 -5.62 12.80 -3.88
CA SER A 51 -5.53 12.19 -2.55
C SER A 51 -5.78 13.21 -1.42
N THR A 52 -6.60 12.81 -0.45
CA THR A 52 -6.94 13.62 0.73
C THR A 52 -6.23 13.16 2.01
N SER A 53 -5.52 12.04 1.95
CA SER A 53 -4.73 11.50 3.06
C SER A 53 -3.47 10.82 2.56
N TYR A 54 -2.46 10.71 3.43
CA TYR A 54 -1.17 10.07 3.14
C TYR A 54 -1.31 8.58 2.79
N GLU A 55 -2.25 7.89 3.44
CA GLU A 55 -2.48 6.45 3.28
C GLU A 55 -3.28 6.13 2.01
N SER A 56 -3.94 7.12 1.41
CA SER A 56 -4.68 6.98 0.14
C SER A 56 -3.86 7.30 -1.11
N VAL A 57 -2.55 7.51 -0.95
CA VAL A 57 -1.64 7.85 -2.04
C VAL A 57 -1.15 6.55 -2.67
N ILE A 58 -1.43 6.39 -3.96
CA ILE A 58 -0.88 5.28 -4.74
C ILE A 58 0.48 5.67 -5.31
N GLU A 59 1.31 4.68 -5.61
CA GLU A 59 2.63 4.90 -6.22
C GLU A 59 2.96 3.94 -7.35
N TRP A 60 4.03 4.28 -8.07
CA TRP A 60 4.70 3.33 -8.93
C TRP A 60 5.57 2.41 -8.08
N ILE A 61 5.37 1.11 -8.24
CA ILE A 61 6.13 0.08 -7.52
C ILE A 61 7.00 -0.64 -8.56
N PRO A 62 8.32 -0.39 -8.58
CA PRO A 62 9.22 -1.15 -9.45
C PRO A 62 9.09 -2.65 -9.15
N PHE A 63 8.99 -3.46 -10.20
CA PHE A 63 8.65 -4.88 -10.05
C PHE A 63 9.72 -5.67 -9.27
N ASP A 64 10.96 -5.24 -9.32
CA ASP A 64 12.08 -5.79 -8.53
C ASP A 64 11.97 -5.49 -7.02
N ARG A 65 11.05 -4.62 -6.59
CA ARG A 65 10.67 -4.43 -5.17
C ARG A 65 9.64 -5.44 -4.69
N LEU A 66 9.07 -6.24 -5.59
CA LEU A 66 8.18 -7.35 -5.28
C LEU A 66 8.98 -8.65 -5.27
N TYR A 67 9.01 -9.31 -4.11
CA TYR A 67 9.76 -10.55 -3.93
C TYR A 67 8.82 -11.71 -3.61
N ASN A 68 9.29 -12.93 -3.89
CA ASN A 68 8.52 -14.17 -3.76
C ASN A 68 7.17 -14.09 -4.50
N VAL A 69 7.19 -13.45 -5.68
CA VAL A 69 6.03 -13.34 -6.57
C VAL A 69 5.66 -14.73 -7.06
N HIS A 70 4.44 -15.17 -6.76
CA HIS A 70 3.91 -16.43 -7.25
C HIS A 70 2.45 -16.29 -7.64
N LYS A 71 2.05 -17.10 -8.62
CA LYS A 71 0.71 -17.06 -9.22
C LYS A 71 -0.28 -17.82 -8.33
N ILE A 72 -1.38 -17.18 -7.96
CA ILE A 72 -2.51 -17.81 -7.26
C ILE A 72 -3.58 -18.23 -8.27
N GLU A 73 -3.91 -17.34 -9.21
CA GLU A 73 -4.91 -17.57 -10.26
C GLU A 73 -4.41 -16.98 -11.58
N GLU A 74 -5.16 -17.14 -12.67
CA GLU A 74 -4.74 -16.68 -14.00
C GLU A 74 -4.29 -15.21 -14.03
N SER A 75 -5.03 -14.36 -13.33
CA SER A 75 -4.83 -12.90 -13.25
C SER A 75 -4.52 -12.42 -11.83
N LYS A 76 -4.10 -13.31 -10.93
CA LYS A 76 -3.85 -12.98 -9.52
C LYS A 76 -2.52 -13.54 -9.05
N PHE A 77 -1.70 -12.66 -8.49
CA PHE A 77 -0.38 -13.00 -7.93
C PHE A 77 -0.33 -12.56 -6.49
N GLN A 78 0.41 -13.31 -5.67
CA GLN A 78 0.82 -12.88 -4.34
C GLN A 78 2.31 -12.61 -4.36
N ALA A 79 2.68 -11.52 -3.70
CA ALA A 79 4.04 -11.08 -3.55
C ALA A 79 4.21 -10.44 -2.18
N GLN A 80 5.45 -10.35 -1.74
CA GLN A 80 5.82 -9.51 -0.62
C GLN A 80 6.45 -8.23 -1.19
N TRP A 81 6.13 -7.08 -0.58
CA TRP A 81 6.66 -5.79 -1.04
C TRP A 81 7.76 -5.32 -0.09
N LEU A 82 8.98 -5.15 -0.60
CA LEU A 82 10.18 -4.85 0.20
C LEU A 82 10.13 -3.48 0.89
N ASP A 83 9.55 -2.47 0.25
CA ASP A 83 9.40 -1.13 0.84
C ASP A 83 8.33 -1.10 1.93
N GLY A 84 7.44 -2.09 1.92
CA GLY A 84 6.25 -2.10 2.74
C GLY A 84 5.28 -0.98 2.38
N VAL A 85 4.27 -0.84 3.22
CA VAL A 85 3.13 0.06 2.98
C VAL A 85 3.27 1.33 3.80
N ARG A 86 2.79 2.45 3.27
CA ARG A 86 2.74 3.73 4.00
C ARG A 86 1.71 3.67 5.11
N LYS A 87 2.15 3.63 6.37
CA LYS A 87 1.27 3.59 7.55
C LYS A 87 1.38 4.84 8.40
N ILE A 88 0.24 5.33 8.89
CA ILE A 88 0.19 6.24 10.04
C ILE A 88 -0.13 5.41 11.29
N LYS A 89 0.61 5.62 12.38
CA LYS A 89 0.34 4.93 13.66
C LYS A 89 -1.11 5.19 14.12
N ASN A 90 -1.77 4.17 14.64
CA ASN A 90 -3.12 4.22 15.25
C ASN A 90 -4.28 4.51 14.30
N LYS A 91 -4.18 4.10 13.02
CA LYS A 91 -5.32 4.14 12.09
C LYS A 91 -5.59 2.74 11.54
N ASP A 92 -6.83 2.29 11.67
CA ASP A 92 -7.29 1.03 11.08
C ASP A 92 -7.40 1.21 9.55
N GLU A 93 -6.58 0.48 8.81
CA GLU A 93 -6.43 0.59 7.36
C GLU A 93 -7.47 -0.27 6.63
N LYS A 94 -8.53 0.31 6.05
CA LYS A 94 -9.39 -0.44 5.10
C LYS A 94 -8.69 -0.61 3.75
N HIS A 95 -8.96 -1.74 3.07
CA HIS A 95 -8.61 -2.08 1.68
C HIS A 95 -7.82 -0.98 0.96
N THR A 96 -6.49 -1.08 1.02
CA THR A 96 -5.63 -0.03 0.47
C THR A 96 -5.06 -0.51 -0.85
N LEU A 97 -5.45 0.20 -1.91
CA LEU A 97 -4.75 0.19 -3.18
C LEU A 97 -3.38 0.86 -2.96
N TYR A 98 -2.30 0.12 -3.19
CA TYR A 98 -0.94 0.62 -2.93
C TYR A 98 -0.31 1.25 -4.17
N GLY A 99 -0.54 0.68 -5.34
CA GLY A 99 0.15 1.15 -6.52
C GLY A 99 -0.07 0.32 -7.77
N ILE A 100 0.71 0.67 -8.78
CA ILE A 100 0.80 -0.03 -10.06
C ILE A 100 2.24 -0.51 -10.22
N THR A 101 2.39 -1.71 -10.77
CA THR A 101 3.67 -2.29 -11.16
C THR A 101 3.58 -2.81 -12.60
N GLN A 102 4.72 -3.11 -13.20
CA GLN A 102 4.80 -3.74 -14.52
C GLN A 102 5.74 -4.93 -14.45
N ASP A 103 5.24 -6.11 -14.79
CA ASP A 103 6.10 -7.27 -14.97
C ASP A 103 7.11 -7.00 -16.10
N THR A 104 8.39 -6.94 -15.74
CA THR A 104 9.48 -6.66 -16.68
C THR A 104 9.69 -7.74 -17.74
N ILE A 105 9.14 -8.94 -17.55
CA ILE A 105 9.26 -10.07 -18.49
C ILE A 105 8.11 -10.02 -19.49
N THR A 106 6.88 -9.90 -19.02
CA THR A 106 5.68 -9.96 -19.89
C THR A 106 5.21 -8.59 -20.38
N GLY A 107 5.67 -7.51 -19.74
CA GLY A 107 5.19 -6.14 -19.99
C GLY A 107 3.81 -5.86 -19.39
N GLN A 108 3.21 -6.81 -18.68
CA GLN A 108 1.86 -6.68 -18.13
C GLN A 108 1.84 -5.75 -16.92
N TYR A 109 0.91 -4.79 -16.93
CA TYR A 109 0.62 -3.95 -15.77
C TYR A 109 -0.26 -4.67 -14.75
N MET A 110 0.08 -4.52 -13.47
CA MET A 110 -0.64 -5.09 -12.36
C MET A 110 -0.93 -4.03 -11.30
N VAL A 111 -2.06 -4.21 -10.63
CA VAL A 111 -2.47 -3.39 -9.50
C VAL A 111 -2.06 -4.10 -8.21
N VAL A 112 -1.39 -3.37 -7.31
CA VAL A 112 -0.92 -3.89 -6.02
C VAL A 112 -1.85 -3.40 -4.91
N PHE A 113 -2.46 -4.31 -4.16
CA PHE A 113 -3.42 -4.00 -3.10
C PHE A 113 -3.38 -5.06 -1.98
N ASP A 114 -3.83 -4.71 -0.77
CA ASP A 114 -4.00 -5.67 0.33
C ASP A 114 -5.35 -6.36 0.25
N ASP A 115 -5.36 -7.56 -0.34
CA ASP A 115 -6.53 -8.43 -0.41
C ASP A 115 -6.86 -9.11 0.93
N PHE A 116 -5.91 -9.11 1.88
CA PHE A 116 -6.03 -9.86 3.13
C PHE A 116 -6.61 -9.04 4.28
N TYR A 117 -6.86 -7.74 4.07
CA TYR A 117 -7.50 -6.91 5.09
C TYR A 117 -8.80 -7.53 5.60
N SER A 118 -9.62 -8.10 4.71
CA SER A 118 -10.90 -8.70 5.08
C SER A 118 -10.79 -9.99 5.91
N ILE A 119 -9.61 -10.63 5.97
CA ILE A 119 -9.41 -11.88 6.70
C ILE A 119 -8.59 -11.71 7.99
N ARG A 120 -7.90 -10.58 8.19
CA ARG A 120 -7.24 -10.26 9.46
C ARG A 120 -8.31 -10.12 10.54
N ASN A 121 -8.24 -10.96 11.57
CA ASN A 121 -9.30 -11.04 12.57
C ASN A 121 -8.72 -11.18 13.98
N ILE A 122 -9.23 -10.38 14.91
CA ILE A 122 -8.86 -10.44 16.32
C ILE A 122 -9.07 -11.84 16.93
N ILE A 123 -10.01 -12.63 16.40
CA ILE A 123 -10.26 -14.02 16.82
C ILE A 123 -9.03 -14.90 16.62
N TYR A 124 -8.19 -14.61 15.63
CA TYR A 124 -6.97 -15.37 15.35
C TYR A 124 -5.76 -14.96 16.19
N GLY A 125 -5.91 -13.90 17.00
CA GLY A 125 -4.84 -13.35 17.81
C GLY A 125 -4.09 -12.18 17.15
N TYR A 126 -2.96 -11.84 17.75
CA TYR A 126 -2.08 -10.78 17.28
C TYR A 126 -0.67 -11.33 17.07
N CYS A 127 -0.05 -10.89 16.00
CA CYS A 127 1.35 -11.19 15.74
C CYS A 127 2.25 -10.44 16.71
N THR A 128 3.08 -11.15 17.46
CA THR A 128 4.04 -10.54 18.40
C THR A 128 5.17 -9.76 17.73
N GLN A 129 5.36 -9.92 16.41
CA GLN A 129 6.43 -9.26 15.65
C GLN A 129 6.00 -7.92 15.02
N CYS A 130 4.77 -7.85 14.51
CA CYS A 130 4.26 -6.66 13.82
C CYS A 130 3.06 -6.01 14.50
N GLU A 131 2.56 -6.60 15.59
CA GLU A 131 1.38 -6.17 16.36
C GLU A 131 0.08 -6.09 15.53
N GLY A 132 0.08 -6.67 14.32
CA GLY A 132 -1.11 -6.80 13.48
C GLY A 132 -1.94 -8.02 13.84
N PHE A 133 -3.24 -7.99 13.55
CA PHE A 133 -4.09 -9.17 13.67
C PHE A 133 -3.62 -10.29 12.75
N ASP A 134 -3.66 -11.49 13.28
CA ASP A 134 -3.34 -12.69 12.52
C ASP A 134 -4.42 -12.99 11.48
N THR A 135 -4.00 -13.69 10.44
CA THR A 135 -4.85 -14.09 9.32
C THR A 135 -5.35 -15.54 9.49
N SER A 136 -4.78 -16.28 10.43
CA SER A 136 -5.28 -17.54 10.98
C SER A 136 -4.62 -17.83 12.34
N GLU A 137 -5.08 -18.84 13.08
CA GLU A 137 -4.53 -19.17 14.40
C GLU A 137 -3.00 -19.32 14.38
N ALA A 138 -2.31 -18.53 15.19
CA ALA A 138 -0.84 -18.49 15.32
C ALA A 138 -0.06 -18.20 14.02
N TRP A 139 -0.69 -17.54 13.04
CA TRP A 139 -0.07 -17.23 11.77
C TRP A 139 -0.31 -15.79 11.30
N CYS A 140 0.80 -15.08 11.16
CA CYS A 140 0.80 -13.72 10.65
C CYS A 140 1.30 -13.67 9.21
N GLN A 141 0.47 -13.36 8.22
CA GLN A 141 0.90 -13.24 6.82
C GLN A 141 2.08 -12.28 6.61
N SER A 142 2.19 -11.22 7.41
CA SER A 142 3.29 -10.24 7.28
C SER A 142 4.63 -10.78 7.77
N CYS A 143 4.62 -11.73 8.72
CA CYS A 143 5.81 -12.21 9.41
C CYS A 143 6.13 -13.69 9.10
N ASP A 144 5.11 -14.48 8.75
CA ASP A 144 5.15 -15.91 8.45
C ASP A 144 4.69 -16.30 7.01
N PRO A 145 4.99 -15.53 5.95
CA PRO A 145 4.38 -15.71 4.62
C PRO A 145 4.56 -17.10 3.97
N PHE A 146 5.47 -17.93 4.49
CA PHE A 146 5.84 -19.23 3.91
C PHE A 146 5.40 -20.47 4.71
N LYS A 147 4.59 -20.35 5.76
CA LYS A 147 4.13 -21.54 6.50
C LYS A 147 3.06 -22.36 5.75
N THR A 148 2.48 -21.85 4.67
CA THR A 148 1.40 -22.51 3.92
C THR A 148 1.87 -23.49 2.84
N THR A 149 3.14 -23.50 2.43
CA THR A 149 3.64 -24.48 1.44
C THR A 149 4.09 -25.81 2.03
N GLN A 150 4.00 -26.02 3.35
CA GLN A 150 4.42 -27.27 4.01
C GLN A 150 3.28 -28.06 4.68
N GLY A 151 2.01 -27.68 4.49
CA GLY A 151 0.93 -28.15 5.37
C GLY A 151 -0.21 -28.96 4.76
N TRP A 152 -0.21 -29.26 3.45
CA TRP A 152 -1.28 -30.05 2.83
C TRP A 152 -0.68 -31.21 2.02
N THR A 153 -0.32 -32.27 2.74
CA THR A 153 -0.33 -33.67 2.26
C THR A 153 -1.14 -34.49 3.25
#